data_AF-A0A2V8Z5B7-F1
#
_entry.id   AF-A0A2V8Z5B7-F1
#
_cell.length_a   1.000
_cell.length_b   1.000
_cell.length_c   1.000
_cell.angle_alpha   90.00
_cell.angle_beta   90.00
_cell.angle_gamma   90.00
#
_symmetry.space_group_name_H-M   'P 1'
#
loop_
_entity.id
_entity.type
_entity.pdbx_description
1 polymer ?
#
loop_
_entity_poly.entity_id
_entity_poly.type
_entity_poly.pdbx_seq_one_letter_code
_entity_poly.pdbx_strand_id
1 'polypeptide(L)' 'MIHVKCNIHSWTQAYIGVVDNPYFAVSGEDGSYRIGNLPPGTYTVAIWQEKLGMQEQQLTVAPHSNTQADATFKGTN' A
#
# COMPACT_ATOMS: atom_id res chain seq x y z
N MET A 1 7.67 6.12 3.34
CA MET A 1 8.50 5.35 2.38
C MET A 1 9.87 5.98 2.30
N ILE A 2 10.94 5.17 2.38
CA ILE A 2 12.32 5.62 2.21
C ILE A 2 12.70 5.43 0.74
N HIS A 3 13.06 6.51 0.04
CA HIS A 3 13.51 6.45 -1.35
C HIS A 3 15.00 6.16 -1.43
N VAL A 4 15.36 5.06 -2.06
CA VAL A 4 16.76 4.65 -2.27
C VAL A 4 17.09 4.79 -3.75
N LYS A 5 18.18 5.49 -4.07
CA LYS A 5 18.68 5.65 -5.45
C LYS A 5 20.10 5.13 -5.55
N CYS A 6 20.41 4.52 -6.69
CA CYS A 6 21.80 4.20 -7.03
C CYS A 6 22.57 5.49 -7.35
N ASN A 7 23.81 5.58 -6.91
CA ASN A 7 24.70 6.70 -7.18
C ASN A 7 25.43 6.60 -8.53
N ILE A 8 25.35 5.46 -9.22
CA ILE A 8 25.98 5.21 -10.54
C ILE A 8 24.93 5.16 -11.65
N HIS A 9 23.82 4.45 -11.43
CA HIS A 9 22.77 4.24 -12.43
C HIS A 9 21.53 5.06 -12.09
N SER A 10 21.34 6.19 -12.79
CA SER A 10 20.28 7.17 -12.50
C SER A 10 18.85 6.62 -12.61
N TRP A 11 18.65 5.52 -13.33
CA TRP A 11 17.35 4.84 -13.48
C TRP A 11 17.04 3.84 -12.36
N THR A 12 18.04 3.44 -11.57
CA THR A 12 17.84 2.43 -10.52
C THR A 12 17.40 3.10 -9.24
N GLN A 13 16.16 2.81 -8.84
CA GLN A 13 15.60 3.26 -7.58
C GLN A 13 14.74 2.16 -6.96
N ALA A 14 14.58 2.26 -5.65
CA ALA A 14 13.69 1.41 -4.87
C ALA A 14 13.04 2.22 -3.76
N TYR A 15 11.94 1.70 -3.23
CA TYR A 15 11.26 2.28 -2.08
C TYR A 15 11.14 1.24 -0.97
N ILE A 16 11.53 1.64 0.24
CA ILE A 16 11.46 0.80 1.43
C ILE A 16 10.30 1.29 2.30
N GLY A 17 9.32 0.42 2.50
CA GLY A 17 8.24 0.60 3.48
C GLY A 17 8.66 0.01 4.82
N VAL A 18 8.58 0.82 5.88
CA VAL A 18 8.76 0.36 7.27
C VAL A 18 7.42 0.54 7.96
N VAL A 19 6.90 -0.55 8.53
CA VAL A 19 5.61 -0.60 9.21
C VAL A 19 5.77 -1.30 10.55
N ASP A 20 5.03 -0.85 11.57
CA ASP A 20 5.13 -1.37 12.94
C ASP A 20 4.38 -2.71 13.16
N ASN A 21 3.80 -3.26 12.09
CA ASN A 21 2.97 -4.46 12.13
C ASN A 21 3.22 -5.33 10.87
N PRO A 22 2.86 -6.62 10.89
CA PRO A 22 3.18 -7.53 9.78
C PRO A 22 2.21 -7.43 8.59
N TYR A 23 1.23 -6.52 8.61
CA TYR A 23 0.15 -6.47 7.62
C TYR A 23 0.48 -5.47 6.52
N PHE A 24 1.08 -5.98 5.44
CA PHE A 24 1.36 -5.20 4.23
C PHE A 24 1.25 -6.08 2.99
N ALA A 25 1.09 -5.45 1.83
CA ALA A 25 1.16 -6.09 0.53
C ALA A 25 1.73 -5.11 -0.49
N VAL A 26 2.40 -5.65 -1.51
CA VAL A 26 2.72 -4.91 -2.74
C VAL A 26 1.71 -5.34 -3.79
N SER A 27 1.09 -4.38 -4.48
CA SER A 27 0.12 -4.68 -5.53
C SER A 27 0.78 -5.39 -6.71
N GLY A 28 0.02 -6.27 -7.37
CA GLY A 28 0.38 -6.83 -8.67
C GLY A 28 0.36 -5.78 -9.78
N GLU A 29 0.74 -6.21 -10.98
CA GLU A 29 0.76 -5.36 -12.18
C GLU A 29 -0.64 -4.84 -12.56
N ASP A 30 -1.69 -5.58 -12.21
CA ASP A 30 -3.09 -5.21 -12.39
C ASP A 30 -3.66 -4.35 -11.25
N GLY A 31 -2.82 -3.98 -10.28
CA GLY A 31 -3.23 -3.23 -9.08
C GLY A 31 -3.88 -4.08 -7.99
N SER A 32 -4.05 -5.39 -8.20
CA SER A 32 -4.64 -6.29 -7.20
C SER A 32 -3.71 -6.51 -6.02
N TYR A 33 -4.28 -6.68 -4.83
CA TYR A 33 -3.52 -6.99 -3.62
C TYR A 33 -4.36 -7.82 -2.65
N ARG A 34 -3.70 -8.50 -1.71
CA ARG A 34 -4.38 -9.22 -0.64
C ARG A 34 -3.57 -9.13 0.65
N ILE A 35 -4.21 -8.72 1.72
CA ILE A 35 -3.69 -8.83 3.08
C ILE A 35 -4.55 -9.86 3.80
N GLY A 36 -3.95 -10.99 4.18
CA GLY A 36 -4.65 -12.10 4.82
C GLY A 36 -4.50 -12.09 6.34
N ASN A 37 -5.33 -12.87 7.02
CA ASN A 37 -5.24 -13.15 8.46
C ASN A 37 -5.32 -11.91 9.36
N LEU A 38 -6.07 -10.87 8.95
CA LEU A 38 -6.39 -9.76 9.85
C LEU A 38 -7.40 -10.24 10.91
N PRO A 39 -7.14 -9.97 12.20
CA PRO A 39 -8.17 -10.04 13.22
C PRO A 39 -9.36 -9.13 12.87
N PRO A 40 -10.58 -9.44 13.36
CA PRO A 40 -11.70 -8.52 13.23
C PRO A 40 -11.41 -7.20 13.95
N GLY A 41 -11.73 -6.08 13.31
CA GLY A 41 -11.42 -4.76 13.86
C GLY A 41 -11.58 -3.63 12.85
N THR A 42 -11.40 -2.40 13.34
CA THR A 42 -11.37 -1.20 12.50
C THR A 42 -9.93 -0.79 12.28
N TYR A 43 -9.56 -0.57 11.03
CA TYR A 43 -8.20 -0.29 10.59
C TYR A 43 -8.18 0.95 9.71
N THR A 44 -7.07 1.68 9.75
CA THR A 44 -6.72 2.63 8.69
C THR A 44 -5.75 1.94 7.76
N VAL A 45 -6.13 1.82 6.48
CA VAL A 45 -5.28 1.31 5.41
C VAL A 45 -4.63 2.48 4.70
N ALA A 46 -3.31 2.47 4.61
CA ALA A 46 -2.53 3.41 3.83
C ALA A 46 -2.11 2.76 2.50
N ILE A 47 -2.48 3.39 1.39
CA ILE A 47 -2.17 2.95 0.03
C ILE A 47 -1.24 4.02 -0.57
N TRP A 48 -0.09 3.61 -1.06
CA TRP A 48 0.94 4.54 -1.52
C TRP A 48 1.42 4.21 -2.93
N GLN A 49 1.63 5.26 -3.73
CA GLN A 49 2.19 5.18 -5.08
C GLN A 49 3.33 6.21 -5.23
N GLU A 50 4.39 5.81 -5.92
CA GLU A 50 5.68 6.53 -5.97
C GLU A 50 5.59 8.01 -6.39
N LYS A 51 4.71 8.31 -7.34
CA LYS A 51 4.52 9.65 -7.93
C LYS A 51 3.34 10.41 -7.32
N LEU A 52 2.28 9.68 -6.94
CA LEU A 52 0.97 10.23 -6.59
C LEU A 52 0.75 10.30 -5.07
N GLY A 53 1.67 9.76 -4.28
CA GLY A 53 1.67 9.90 -2.83
C GLY A 53 0.82 8.84 -2.13
N MET A 54 0.33 9.19 -0.94
CA MET A 54 -0.42 8.28 -0.06
C MET A 54 -1.89 8.66 0.00
N GLN A 55 -2.76 7.66 0.03
CA GLN A 55 -4.19 7.78 0.36
C GLN A 55 -4.47 6.89 1.57
N GLU A 56 -5.28 7.38 2.50
CA GLU A 56 -5.71 6.62 3.68
C GLU A 56 -7.21 6.36 3.64
N GLN A 57 -7.62 5.17 4.07
CA GLN A 57 -9.02 4.77 4.16
C GLN A 57 -9.25 4.00 5.45
N GLN A 58 -10.29 4.39 6.19
CA GLN A 58 -10.73 3.62 7.35
C GLN A 58 -11.73 2.56 6.93
N LEU A 59 -11.54 1.32 7.38
CA LEU A 59 -12.43 0.20 7.11
C LEU A 59 -12.61 -0.68 8.34
N THR A 60 -13.70 -1.45 8.35
CA THR A 60 -13.97 -2.46 9.38
C THR A 60 -13.94 -3.84 8.74
N VAL A 61 -13.17 -4.75 9.34
CA VAL A 61 -13.11 -6.16 8.99
C VAL A 61 -14.01 -6.93 9.95
N ALA A 62 -15.08 -7.53 9.42
CA ALA A 62 -15.96 -8.39 10.21
C ALA A 62 -15.38 -9.82 10.31
N PRO A 63 -15.75 -10.61 11.34
CA PRO A 63 -15.30 -11.98 11.48
C PRO A 63 -15.54 -12.83 10.22
N HIS A 64 -14.51 -13.57 9.79
CA HIS A 64 -14.56 -14.47 8.63
C HIS A 64 -15.00 -13.82 7.31
N SER A 65 -14.81 -12.50 7.17
CA SER A 65 -15.19 -11.75 5.97
C SER A 65 -13.96 -11.22 5.22
N ASN A 66 -14.14 -10.95 3.92
CA ASN A 66 -13.22 -10.14 3.15
C ASN A 66 -13.82 -8.73 3.03
N THR A 67 -13.04 -7.70 3.34
CA THR A 67 -13.39 -6.29 3.12
C THR A 67 -12.51 -5.74 2.00
N GLN A 68 -13.10 -4.94 1.10
CA GLN A 68 -12.40 -4.30 0.00
C GLN A 68 -12.08 -2.83 0.32
N ALA A 69 -10.90 -2.38 -0.07
CA ALA A 69 -10.49 -0.98 -0.05
C ALA A 69 -9.84 -0.63 -1.40
N ASP A 70 -10.60 0.04 -2.24
CA ASP A 70 -10.15 0.45 -3.56
C ASP A 70 -9.66 1.90 -3.52
N ALA A 71 -8.53 2.17 -4.17
CA ALA A 71 -7.97 3.50 -4.32
C ALA A 71 -7.77 3.83 -5.79
N THR A 72 -8.20 5.03 -6.18
CA THR A 72 -7.93 5.59 -7.50
C THR A 72 -7.00 6.78 -7.32
N PHE A 73 -5.79 6.65 -7.84
CA PHE A 73 -4.87 7.77 -7.94
C PHE A 73 -5.13 8.53 -9.25
N LYS A 74 -5.49 9.80 -9.15
CA LYS A 74 -5.65 10.67 -10.33
C LYS A 74 -4.32 11.31 -10.65
N GLY A 75 -3.78 11.01 -11.83
CA GLY A 75 -2.59 11.69 -12.34
C GLY A 75 -2.85 13.18 -12.54
N THR A 76 -1.88 14.02 -12.17
CA THR A 76 -1.83 15.41 -12.65
C THR A 76 -1.23 15.38 -14.06
N ASN A 77 -2.06 15.74 -15.05
CA ASN A 77 -1.59 16.08 -16.40
C ASN A 77 -1.00 17.48 -16.41
#